data_AF-A0A2X0M1I9-F1
#
_entry.id   AF-A0A2X0M1I9-F1
#
_cell.length_a   1.000
_cell.length_b   1.000
_cell.length_c   1.000
_cell.angle_alpha   90.00
_cell.angle_beta   90.00
_cell.angle_gamma   90.00
#
_symmetry.space_group_name_H-M   'P 1'
#
loop_
_entity.id
_entity.type
_entity.pdbx_description
1 polymer ?
#
loop_
_entity_poly.entity_id
_entity_poly.type
_entity_poly.pdbx_seq_one_letter_code
_entity_poly.pdbx_strand_id
1 'polypeptide(L)'
;MGTQLAMSTSFHPETDGRSERTNKTTIQALRAVVNHQQNDWVRHLGNIKFAINASVNASTKKLPFEVVLGFGGDRLIDLIAERKAVLVEVQDALAAAKVRQVEQVNRHRQPEPEIAVGDLVMVDTRDRRLRSKTGQRKSAKLFDRFEGPYKVLATNVATSNYTLQLNEGDRSHPPFHVSKL
;
A
#
# COMPACT_ATOMS: atom_id res chain seq x y z
N MET A 1 28.57 -6.96 -12.55
CA MET A 1 27.78 -7.32 -13.75
C MET A 1 28.34 -6.52 -14.91
N GLY A 2 29.22 -7.11 -15.73
CA GLY A 2 29.87 -6.45 -16.87
C GLY A 2 28.97 -6.42 -18.10
N THR A 3 27.89 -5.65 -18.07
CA THR A 3 26.97 -5.50 -19.21
C THR A 3 27.46 -4.37 -20.12
N GLN A 4 27.74 -4.70 -21.40
CA GLN A 4 28.05 -3.71 -22.42
C GLN A 4 26.75 -3.16 -23.04
N LEU A 5 26.59 -1.84 -23.06
CA LEU A 5 25.44 -1.17 -23.65
C LEU A 5 25.65 -1.05 -25.16
N ALA A 6 24.85 -1.78 -25.95
CA ALA A 6 24.72 -1.54 -27.38
C ALA A 6 23.73 -0.39 -27.59
N MET A 7 24.25 0.82 -27.80
CA MET A 7 23.42 2.00 -28.10
C MET A 7 22.99 1.95 -29.56
N SER A 8 21.71 2.18 -29.83
CA SER A 8 21.23 2.44 -31.19
C SER A 8 21.73 3.80 -31.68
N THR A 9 22.03 3.90 -32.97
CA THR A 9 22.44 5.14 -33.63
C THR A 9 21.27 6.14 -33.64
N SER A 10 21.54 7.41 -33.33
CA SER A 10 20.54 8.47 -33.34
C SER A 10 19.80 8.52 -34.69
N PHE A 11 18.46 8.58 -34.64
CA PHE A 11 17.56 8.67 -35.80
C PHE A 11 17.53 7.45 -36.75
N HIS A 12 17.94 6.25 -36.29
CA HIS A 12 17.79 5.02 -37.07
C HIS A 12 16.86 4.00 -36.40
N PRO A 13 15.54 4.01 -36.69
CA PRO A 13 14.55 3.10 -36.09
C PRO A 13 14.76 1.62 -36.48
N GLU A 14 15.49 1.35 -37.56
CA GLU A 14 15.72 -0.04 -38.02
C GLU A 14 16.58 -0.87 -37.04
N THR A 15 17.48 -0.24 -36.27
CA THR A 15 18.37 -0.95 -35.33
C THR A 15 17.60 -1.58 -34.15
N ASP A 16 16.42 -1.07 -33.80
CA ASP A 16 15.57 -1.61 -32.72
C ASP A 16 14.18 -2.07 -33.21
N GLY A 17 14.10 -2.51 -34.47
CA GLY A 17 12.83 -2.88 -35.12
C GLY A 17 12.06 -4.03 -34.42
N ARG A 18 12.72 -4.83 -33.57
CA ARG A 18 12.03 -5.86 -32.76
C ARG A 18 11.23 -5.22 -31.63
N SER A 19 11.83 -4.28 -30.88
CA SER A 19 11.12 -3.59 -29.79
C SER A 19 9.99 -2.73 -30.37
N GLU A 20 10.22 -2.06 -31.50
CA GLU A 20 9.23 -1.21 -32.15
C GLU A 20 8.00 -2.00 -32.59
N ARG A 21 8.19 -3.19 -33.17
CA ARG A 21 7.06 -4.08 -33.53
C ARG A 21 6.29 -4.54 -32.30
N THR A 22 6.98 -4.92 -31.22
CA THR A 22 6.33 -5.31 -29.95
C THR A 22 5.57 -4.14 -29.33
N ASN A 23 6.12 -2.92 -29.37
CA ASN A 23 5.45 -1.72 -28.90
C ASN A 23 4.20 -1.43 -29.73
N LYS A 24 4.27 -1.56 -31.06
CA LYS A 24 3.12 -1.41 -31.96
C LYS A 24 1.99 -2.38 -31.62
N THR A 25 2.28 -3.66 -31.42
CA THR A 25 1.28 -4.67 -31.03
C THR A 25 0.69 -4.36 -29.65
N THR A 26 1.51 -3.93 -28.69
CA THR A 26 1.06 -3.56 -27.34
C THR A 26 0.11 -2.37 -27.39
N ILE A 27 0.44 -1.34 -28.15
CA ILE A 27 -0.41 -0.15 -28.35
C ILE A 27 -1.74 -0.54 -29.01
N GLN A 28 -1.72 -1.42 -30.01
CA GLN A 28 -2.95 -1.90 -30.65
C GLN A 28 -3.86 -2.65 -29.67
N ALA A 29 -3.29 -3.53 -28.85
CA ALA A 29 -4.05 -4.25 -27.82
C ALA A 29 -4.63 -3.30 -26.78
N LEU A 30 -3.83 -2.30 -26.33
CA LEU A 30 -4.31 -1.27 -25.39
C LEU A 30 -5.51 -0.50 -25.95
N ARG A 31 -5.48 -0.10 -27.23
CA ARG A 31 -6.60 0.60 -27.88
C ARG A 31 -7.92 -0.18 -27.85
N ALA A 32 -7.87 -1.51 -27.77
CA ALA A 32 -9.06 -2.35 -27.76
C ALA A 32 -9.68 -2.53 -26.35
N VAL A 33 -8.90 -2.35 -25.28
CA VAL A 33 -9.32 -2.72 -23.91
C VAL A 33 -9.35 -1.55 -22.92
N VAL A 34 -8.64 -0.47 -23.24
CA VAL A 34 -8.60 0.74 -22.41
C VAL A 34 -9.92 1.49 -22.52
N ASN A 35 -10.44 1.97 -21.39
CA ASN A 35 -11.69 2.71 -21.37
C ASN A 35 -11.57 4.09 -22.05
N HIS A 36 -12.71 4.75 -22.30
CA HIS A 36 -12.73 6.06 -22.97
C HIS A 36 -11.92 7.15 -22.23
N GLN A 37 -11.84 7.06 -20.89
CA GLN A 37 -11.11 8.00 -20.04
C GLN A 37 -9.60 7.71 -19.97
N GLN A 38 -9.14 6.59 -20.54
CA GLN A 38 -7.75 6.14 -20.57
C GLN A 38 -7.06 6.04 -19.20
N ASN A 39 -7.81 5.86 -18.11
CA ASN A 39 -7.28 5.84 -16.75
C ASN A 39 -7.05 4.42 -16.18
N ASP A 40 -7.35 3.38 -16.96
CA ASP A 40 -7.28 1.98 -16.54
C ASP A 40 -6.22 1.14 -17.28
N TRP A 41 -5.43 1.74 -18.18
CA TRP A 41 -4.47 1.04 -19.04
C TRP A 41 -3.44 0.18 -18.29
N VAL A 42 -2.99 0.62 -17.10
CA VAL A 42 -2.04 -0.14 -16.26
C VAL A 42 -2.64 -1.48 -15.83
N ARG A 43 -3.95 -1.55 -15.59
CA ARG A 43 -4.64 -2.78 -15.18
C ARG A 43 -4.64 -3.83 -16.30
N HIS A 44 -4.58 -3.38 -17.55
CA HIS A 44 -4.62 -4.24 -18.74
C HIS A 44 -3.24 -4.73 -19.18
N LEU A 45 -2.15 -4.03 -18.82
CA LEU A 45 -0.79 -4.38 -19.24
C LEU A 45 -0.41 -5.83 -18.94
N GLY A 46 -0.78 -6.35 -17.76
CA GLY A 46 -0.51 -7.74 -17.38
C GLY A 46 -1.15 -8.73 -18.34
N ASN A 47 -2.42 -8.52 -18.66
CA ASN A 47 -3.19 -9.38 -19.57
C ASN A 47 -2.68 -9.28 -21.01
N ILE A 48 -2.34 -8.06 -21.47
CA ILE A 48 -1.80 -7.83 -22.82
C ILE A 48 -0.42 -8.50 -22.97
N LYS A 49 0.48 -8.32 -22.00
CA LYS A 49 1.79 -8.99 -21.99
C LYS A 49 1.62 -10.51 -22.06
N PHE A 50 0.69 -11.04 -21.26
CA PHE A 50 0.39 -12.46 -21.27
C PHE A 50 -0.12 -12.91 -22.64
N ALA A 51 -1.12 -12.23 -23.21
CA ALA A 51 -1.70 -12.57 -24.51
C ALA A 51 -0.67 -12.52 -25.64
N ILE A 52 0.20 -11.50 -25.68
CA ILE A 52 1.28 -11.39 -26.67
C ILE A 52 2.26 -12.56 -26.53
N ASN A 53 2.65 -12.93 -25.31
CA ASN A 53 3.58 -14.03 -25.07
C ASN A 53 2.96 -15.43 -25.23
N ALA A 54 1.62 -15.52 -25.17
CA ALA A 54 0.82 -16.72 -25.38
C ALA A 54 0.21 -16.79 -26.79
N SER A 55 0.60 -15.90 -27.71
CA SER A 55 0.17 -15.94 -29.11
C SER A 55 1.27 -16.55 -29.98
N VAL A 56 0.89 -17.38 -30.95
CA VAL A 56 1.84 -17.97 -31.89
C VAL A 56 2.47 -16.88 -32.74
N ASN A 57 3.79 -16.78 -32.71
CA ASN A 57 4.52 -15.83 -33.53
C ASN A 57 4.60 -16.35 -34.98
N ALA A 58 4.22 -15.51 -35.94
CA ALA A 58 4.09 -15.93 -37.34
C ALA A 58 5.39 -16.44 -37.99
N SER A 59 6.54 -15.89 -37.58
CA SER A 59 7.86 -16.23 -38.12
C SER A 59 8.47 -17.48 -37.49
N THR A 60 8.26 -17.68 -36.19
CA THR A 60 8.83 -18.83 -35.45
C THR A 60 7.88 -20.02 -35.34
N LYS A 61 6.58 -19.80 -35.62
CA LYS A 61 5.48 -20.76 -35.42
C LYS A 61 5.37 -21.29 -33.99
N LYS A 62 5.99 -20.60 -33.03
CA LYS A 62 6.00 -20.96 -31.61
C LYS A 62 5.44 -19.83 -30.74
N LEU A 63 5.02 -20.19 -29.54
CA LEU A 63 4.67 -19.22 -28.50
C LEU A 63 5.97 -18.62 -27.94
N PRO A 64 6.09 -17.29 -27.75
CA PRO A 64 7.24 -16.72 -27.08
C PRO A 64 7.50 -17.35 -25.69
N PHE A 65 6.44 -17.68 -24.94
CA PHE A 65 6.60 -18.42 -23.68
C PHE A 65 7.18 -19.81 -23.87
N GLU A 66 6.79 -20.55 -24.89
CA GLU A 66 7.34 -21.87 -25.19
C GLU A 66 8.83 -21.77 -25.54
N VAL A 67 9.22 -20.74 -26.29
CA VAL A 67 10.63 -20.50 -26.65
C VAL A 67 11.49 -20.17 -25.41
N VAL A 68 10.94 -19.41 -24.45
CA VAL A 68 11.69 -18.96 -23.26
C VAL A 68 11.66 -19.97 -22.13
N LEU A 69 10.51 -20.60 -21.88
CA LEU A 69 10.27 -21.46 -20.73
C LEU A 69 10.34 -22.96 -21.07
N GLY A 70 10.29 -23.32 -22.36
CA GLY A 70 10.44 -24.70 -22.81
C GLY A 70 9.18 -25.58 -22.68
N PHE A 71 8.01 -25.00 -22.39
CA PHE A 71 6.74 -25.74 -22.32
C PHE A 71 5.60 -25.03 -23.06
N GLY A 72 4.75 -25.83 -23.70
CA GLY A 72 3.68 -25.39 -24.59
C GLY A 72 2.44 -24.81 -23.90
N GLY A 73 1.44 -24.45 -24.71
CA GLY A 73 0.23 -23.73 -24.28
C GLY A 73 -0.59 -24.40 -23.18
N ASP A 74 -0.72 -25.73 -23.19
CA ASP A 74 -1.56 -26.46 -22.23
C ASP A 74 -1.05 -26.29 -20.79
N ARG A 75 0.26 -26.42 -20.56
CA ARG A 75 0.86 -26.19 -19.24
C ARG A 75 0.70 -24.76 -18.76
N LEU A 76 0.62 -23.78 -19.67
CA LEU A 76 0.38 -22.39 -19.32
C LEU A 76 -1.04 -22.16 -18.82
N ILE A 77 -2.03 -22.86 -19.39
CA ILE A 77 -3.43 -22.81 -18.95
C ILE A 77 -3.56 -23.42 -17.55
N ASP A 78 -2.92 -24.56 -17.31
CA ASP A 78 -2.91 -25.22 -16.00
C ASP A 78 -2.30 -24.32 -14.91
N LEU A 79 -1.15 -23.70 -15.19
CA LEU A 79 -0.50 -22.76 -14.28
C LEU A 79 -1.37 -21.54 -13.95
N ILE A 80 -2.18 -21.06 -14.90
CA ILE A 80 -3.13 -19.97 -14.64
C ILE A 80 -4.27 -20.44 -13.74
N ALA A 81 -4.80 -21.64 -13.97
CA ALA A 81 -5.85 -22.22 -13.15
C ALA A 81 -5.38 -22.43 -11.71
N GLU A 82 -4.20 -23.02 -11.53
CA GLU A 82 -3.53 -23.17 -10.23
C GLU A 82 -3.34 -21.82 -9.53
N ARG A 83 -2.81 -20.82 -10.24
CA ARG A 83 -2.59 -19.48 -9.67
C ARG A 83 -3.91 -18.82 -9.24
N LYS A 84 -4.99 -18.98 -10.01
CA LYS A 84 -6.30 -18.45 -9.65
C LYS A 84 -6.85 -19.12 -8.39
N ALA A 85 -6.72 -20.44 -8.27
CA ALA A 85 -7.14 -21.17 -7.08
C ALA A 85 -6.40 -20.67 -5.83
N VAL A 86 -5.08 -20.56 -5.90
CA VAL A 86 -4.25 -20.03 -4.80
C VAL A 86 -4.63 -18.58 -4.44
N LEU A 87 -4.94 -17.74 -5.43
CA LEU A 87 -5.36 -16.36 -5.18
C LEU A 87 -6.68 -16.28 -4.40
N VAL A 88 -7.62 -17.17 -4.68
CA VAL A 88 -8.89 -17.25 -3.92
C VAL A 88 -8.61 -17.65 -2.49
N GLU A 89 -7.83 -18.71 -2.27
CA GLU A 89 -7.46 -19.16 -0.92
C GLU A 89 -6.74 -18.07 -0.11
N VAL A 90 -5.81 -17.34 -0.73
CA VAL A 90 -5.09 -16.24 -0.08
C VAL A 90 -6.03 -15.10 0.29
N GLN A 91 -7.00 -14.76 -0.58
CA GLN A 91 -8.00 -13.74 -0.28
C GLN A 91 -8.88 -14.13 0.91
N ASP A 92 -9.34 -15.37 0.94
CA ASP A 92 -10.16 -15.90 2.04
C ASP A 92 -9.38 -15.95 3.35
N ALA A 93 -8.13 -16.43 3.31
CA ALA A 93 -7.25 -16.46 4.46
C ALA A 93 -6.97 -15.05 5.01
N LEU A 94 -6.78 -14.07 4.13
CA LEU A 94 -6.58 -12.67 4.50
C LEU A 94 -7.85 -12.07 5.12
N ALA A 95 -9.03 -12.36 4.56
CA ALA A 95 -10.31 -11.92 5.12
C ALA A 95 -10.51 -12.50 6.52
N ALA A 96 -10.29 -13.80 6.70
CA ALA A 96 -10.39 -14.46 7.99
C ALA A 96 -9.36 -13.92 9.00
N ALA A 97 -8.15 -13.61 8.57
CA ALA A 97 -7.13 -13.00 9.42
C ALA A 97 -7.53 -11.60 9.91
N LYS A 98 -8.14 -10.78 9.04
CA LYS A 98 -8.67 -9.46 9.43
C LYS A 98 -9.78 -9.57 10.47
N VAL A 99 -10.71 -10.52 10.31
CA VAL A 99 -11.78 -10.75 11.29
C VAL A 99 -11.19 -11.12 12.65
N ARG A 100 -10.27 -12.10 12.69
CA ARG A 100 -9.60 -12.50 13.94
C ARG A 100 -8.84 -11.35 14.60
N GLN A 101 -8.19 -10.49 13.80
CA GLN A 101 -7.47 -9.32 14.31
C GLN A 101 -8.43 -8.34 15.00
N VAL A 102 -9.59 -8.07 14.40
CA VAL A 102 -10.62 -7.21 14.99
C VAL A 102 -11.15 -7.80 16.29
N GLU A 103 -11.47 -9.10 16.32
CA GLU A 103 -11.94 -9.79 17.54
C GLU A 103 -10.90 -9.73 18.67
N GLN A 104 -9.63 -9.98 18.36
CA GLN A 104 -8.55 -9.96 19.34
C GLN A 104 -8.29 -8.56 19.89
N VAL A 105 -8.32 -7.52 19.04
CA VAL A 105 -8.17 -6.13 19.48
C VAL A 105 -9.37 -5.70 20.33
N ASN A 106 -10.59 -6.06 19.91
CA ASN A 106 -11.81 -5.71 20.64
C ASN A 106 -11.92 -6.41 22.00
N ARG A 107 -11.35 -7.61 22.16
CA ARG A 107 -11.34 -8.35 23.44
C ARG A 107 -10.72 -7.55 24.60
N HIS A 108 -9.75 -6.69 24.30
CA HIS A 108 -9.07 -5.86 25.30
C HIS A 108 -9.53 -4.39 25.27
N ARG A 109 -10.53 -4.04 24.44
CA ARG A 109 -11.03 -2.68 24.30
C ARG A 109 -12.01 -2.39 25.44
N GLN A 110 -11.75 -1.30 26.16
CA GLN A 110 -12.68 -0.78 27.17
C GLN A 110 -13.76 0.08 26.51
N PRO A 111 -14.96 0.22 27.12
CA PRO A 111 -15.95 1.19 26.66
C PRO A 111 -15.34 2.60 26.64
N GLU A 112 -15.78 3.39 25.68
CA GLU A 112 -15.27 4.75 25.51
C GLU A 112 -15.76 5.64 26.67
N PRO A 113 -14.86 6.35 27.36
CA PRO A 113 -15.25 7.24 28.45
C PRO A 113 -16.12 8.40 27.96
N GLU A 114 -17.09 8.80 28.79
CA GLU A 114 -18.03 9.89 28.52
C GLU A 114 -17.37 11.27 28.70
N ILE A 115 -16.41 11.60 27.82
CA ILE A 115 -15.74 12.91 27.80
C ILE A 115 -16.49 13.84 26.85
N ALA A 116 -16.96 14.97 27.37
CA ALA A 116 -17.67 16.00 26.63
C ALA A 116 -16.75 17.16 26.22
N VAL A 117 -17.22 17.96 25.25
CA VAL A 117 -16.58 19.23 24.92
C VAL A 117 -16.67 20.16 26.12
N GLY A 118 -15.53 20.74 26.52
CA GLY A 118 -15.41 21.59 27.69
C GLY A 118 -14.81 20.91 28.91
N ASP A 119 -14.76 19.58 28.94
CA ASP A 119 -14.15 18.83 30.04
C ASP A 119 -12.64 19.04 30.10
N LEU A 120 -12.10 18.83 31.30
CA LEU A 120 -10.68 18.91 31.60
C LEU A 120 -10.10 17.50 31.68
N VAL A 121 -9.11 17.21 30.83
CA VAL A 121 -8.47 15.90 30.74
C VAL A 121 -6.96 16.00 30.97
N MET A 122 -6.38 14.90 31.43
CA MET A 122 -4.95 14.78 31.70
C MET A 122 -4.31 13.95 30.58
N VAL A 123 -3.21 14.40 29.98
CA VAL A 123 -2.57 13.69 28.86
C VAL A 123 -1.42 12.83 29.36
N ASP A 124 -1.39 11.56 28.96
CA ASP A 124 -0.29 10.65 29.28
C ASP A 124 1.03 11.13 28.66
N THR A 125 2.05 11.29 29.50
CA THR A 125 3.34 11.84 29.08
C THR A 125 4.25 10.80 28.43
N ARG A 126 3.90 9.50 28.39
CA ARG A 126 4.77 8.43 27.88
C ARG A 126 5.43 8.74 26.54
N ASP A 127 4.66 9.26 25.59
CA ASP A 127 5.16 9.61 24.25
C ASP A 127 5.82 11.00 24.19
N ARG A 128 5.54 11.85 25.20
CA ARG A 128 6.04 13.23 25.31
C ARG A 128 7.37 13.33 26.07
N ARG A 129 7.67 12.37 26.96
CA ARG A 129 8.89 12.32 27.80
C ARG A 129 10.20 12.36 27.01
N LEU A 130 10.21 11.88 25.76
CA LEU A 130 11.41 11.93 24.91
C LEU A 130 11.78 13.37 24.53
N ARG A 131 10.82 14.29 24.45
CA ARG A 131 11.07 15.71 24.18
C ARG A 131 11.88 16.34 25.31
N SER A 132 11.48 16.05 26.56
CA SER A 132 12.12 16.57 27.77
C SER A 132 13.52 16.01 28.05
N LYS A 133 13.93 14.93 27.35
CA LYS A 133 15.32 14.42 27.39
C LYS A 133 16.29 15.26 26.57
N THR A 134 15.81 16.02 25.58
CA THR A 134 16.67 16.72 24.64
C THR A 134 17.14 18.03 25.29
N GLY A 135 18.36 18.03 25.84
CA GLY A 135 19.07 19.24 26.29
C GLY A 135 19.17 19.45 27.81
N GLN A 136 18.32 18.81 28.62
CA GLN A 136 18.43 18.84 30.08
C GLN A 136 18.68 17.40 30.55
N ARG A 137 19.78 17.13 31.27
CA ARG A 137 20.16 15.80 31.82
C ARG A 137 19.17 15.31 32.91
N LYS A 138 17.87 15.29 32.61
CA LYS A 138 16.79 14.91 33.53
C LYS A 138 16.41 13.45 33.31
N SER A 139 16.26 12.71 34.40
CA SER A 139 15.87 11.31 34.37
C SER A 139 14.41 11.16 33.96
N ALA A 140 14.13 10.31 32.96
CA ALA A 140 12.78 9.97 32.51
C ALA A 140 11.88 9.39 33.61
N LYS A 141 12.48 8.87 34.69
CA LYS A 141 11.79 8.26 35.83
C LYS A 141 11.12 9.29 36.74
N LEU A 142 11.56 10.55 36.69
CA LEU A 142 11.09 11.61 37.58
C LEU A 142 10.09 12.56 36.89
N PHE A 143 9.68 12.27 35.66
CA PHE A 143 8.60 13.03 35.01
C PHE A 143 7.24 12.52 35.45
N ASP A 144 6.33 13.46 35.68
CA ASP A 144 4.93 13.16 35.98
C ASP A 144 4.34 12.27 34.90
N ARG A 145 3.48 11.33 35.32
CA ARG A 145 2.89 10.37 34.41
C ARG A 145 1.87 10.98 33.47
N PHE A 146 1.23 12.05 33.92
CA PHE A 146 0.23 12.79 33.17
C PHE A 146 0.52 14.29 33.27
N GLU A 147 0.16 15.04 32.23
CA GLU A 147 0.33 16.49 32.13
C GLU A 147 -1.02 17.15 31.81
N GLY A 148 -1.31 18.31 32.38
CA GLY A 148 -2.59 18.98 32.23
C GLY A 148 -3.03 19.66 33.54
N PRO A 149 -4.30 20.08 33.65
CA PRO A 149 -5.43 19.71 32.78
C PRO A 149 -5.53 20.52 31.48
N TYR A 150 -5.96 19.87 30.40
CA TYR A 150 -6.26 20.51 29.12
C TYR A 150 -7.76 20.45 28.83
N LYS A 151 -8.28 21.53 28.22
CA LYS A 151 -9.70 21.61 27.86
C LYS A 151 -9.98 20.91 26.54
N VAL A 152 -11.02 20.08 26.49
CA VAL A 152 -11.49 19.43 25.26
C VAL A 152 -12.26 20.44 24.41
N LEU A 153 -11.83 20.65 23.17
CA LEU A 153 -12.44 21.57 22.21
C LEU A 153 -13.40 20.86 21.24
N ALA A 154 -13.08 19.62 20.85
CA ALA A 154 -13.90 18.82 19.95
C ALA A 154 -13.72 17.33 20.22
N THR A 155 -14.78 16.55 19.98
CA THR A 155 -14.78 15.09 20.14
C THR A 155 -15.11 14.41 18.81
N ASN A 156 -14.42 13.31 18.52
CA ASN A 156 -14.68 12.45 17.37
C ASN A 156 -14.80 11.00 17.86
N VAL A 157 -16.03 10.64 18.25
CA VAL A 157 -16.37 9.33 18.80
C VAL A 157 -16.13 8.19 17.79
N ALA A 158 -16.30 8.44 16.49
CA ALA A 158 -16.05 7.43 15.46
C ALA A 158 -14.59 6.94 15.40
N THR A 159 -13.64 7.77 15.83
CA THR A 159 -12.21 7.43 15.84
C THR A 159 -11.59 7.50 17.23
N SER A 160 -12.40 7.70 18.26
CA SER A 160 -11.99 7.92 19.65
C SER A 160 -10.90 8.98 19.82
N ASN A 161 -11.01 10.08 19.07
CA ASN A 161 -10.05 11.19 19.09
C ASN A 161 -10.68 12.47 19.66
N TYR A 162 -9.91 13.17 20.49
CA TYR A 162 -10.32 14.37 21.21
C TYR A 162 -9.30 15.48 20.94
N THR A 163 -9.78 16.64 20.49
CA THR A 163 -8.94 17.80 20.22
C THR A 163 -8.82 18.64 21.48
N LEU A 164 -7.59 18.87 21.95
CA LEU A 164 -7.32 19.59 23.19
C LEU A 164 -6.84 21.02 22.94
N GLN A 165 -7.18 21.92 23.85
CA GLN A 165 -6.60 23.25 23.93
C GLN A 165 -5.22 23.16 24.58
N LEU A 166 -4.16 23.11 23.78
CA LEU A 166 -2.79 23.05 24.26
C LEU A 166 -2.29 24.42 24.72
N ASN A 167 -1.31 24.42 25.64
CA ASN A 167 -0.69 25.64 26.16
C ASN A 167 0.17 26.33 25.10
N GLU A 168 0.34 27.65 25.23
CA GLU A 168 1.22 28.42 24.36
C GLU A 168 2.67 27.88 24.44
N GLY A 169 3.21 27.48 23.29
CA GLY A 169 4.54 26.87 23.18
C GLY A 169 4.55 25.34 23.04
N ASP A 170 3.42 24.66 23.26
CA ASP A 170 3.31 23.23 22.96
C ASP A 170 3.15 23.03 21.44
N ARG A 171 4.08 22.30 20.83
CA ARG A 171 4.10 21.99 19.40
C ARG A 171 3.48 20.62 19.06
N SER A 172 2.77 20.02 20.01
CA SER A 172 2.09 18.74 19.79
C SER A 172 0.88 18.92 18.86
N HIS A 173 0.58 17.87 18.10
CA HIS A 173 -0.64 17.85 17.30
C HIS A 173 -1.87 17.79 18.23
N PRO A 174 -2.85 18.72 18.15
CA PRO A 174 -3.90 18.85 19.17
C PRO A 174 -4.89 17.67 19.32
N PRO A 175 -5.18 16.87 18.29
CA PRO A 175 -5.93 15.61 18.43
C PRO A 175 -5.17 14.51 19.17
N PHE A 176 -5.76 14.00 20.25
CA PHE A 176 -5.28 12.86 21.03
C PHE A 176 -6.29 11.73 21.02
N HIS A 177 -5.81 10.49 20.90
CA HIS A 177 -6.66 9.31 21.06
C HIS A 177 -7.00 9.10 22.54
N VAL A 178 -8.19 8.58 22.84
CA VAL A 178 -8.69 8.39 24.22
C VAL A 178 -7.77 7.58 25.13
N SER A 179 -6.98 6.66 24.56
CA SER A 179 -5.97 5.88 25.31
C SER A 179 -4.76 6.69 25.78
N LYS A 180 -4.69 7.98 25.42
CA LYS A 180 -3.66 8.94 25.83
C LYS A 180 -4.22 10.01 26.77
N LEU A 181 -5.50 9.92 27.13
CA LEU A 181 -6.17 10.77 28.11
C LEU A 181 -6.35 10.04 29.45
#